data_AF-A0A7C4M2N6-F1
#
_entry.id   AF-A0A7C4M2N6-F1
#
_cell.length_a   1.000
_cell.length_b   1.000
_cell.length_c   1.000
_cell.angle_alpha   90.00
_cell.angle_beta   90.00
_cell.angle_gamma   90.00
#
_symmetry.space_group_name_H-M   'P 1'
#
loop_
_entity.id
_entity.type
_entity.pdbx_description
1 polymer ?
#
loop_
_entity_poly.entity_id
_entity_poly.type
_entity_poly.pdbx_seq_one_letter_code
_entity_poly.pdbx_strand_id
1 'polypeptide(L)' 'MYKCNLSWENSREILNSLLKQNLVSVIEENGRRLYKLTEKGREVLEHFSRAQTLLVIGERKRRACNVY' A
#
# COMPACT_ATOMS: atom_id res chain seq x y z
N MET A 1 12.99 -1.72 0.75
CA MET A 1 13.37 -2.25 2.07
C MET A 1 13.66 -1.13 3.05
N TYR A 2 14.83 -0.46 2.99
CA TYR A 2 15.23 0.53 4.02
C TYR A 2 14.27 1.68 4.27
N LYS A 3 13.49 2.10 3.26
CA LYS A 3 12.55 3.23 3.40
C LYS A 3 11.35 2.94 4.31
N CYS A 4 11.03 1.66 4.55
CA CYS A 4 9.86 1.26 5.32
C CYS A 4 10.15 1.00 6.81
N ASN A 5 11.39 1.18 7.27
CA ASN A 5 11.81 0.91 8.65
C ASN A 5 11.43 -0.51 9.15
N LEU A 6 11.46 -1.50 8.25
CA LEU A 6 11.12 -2.89 8.54
C LEU A 6 12.36 -3.77 8.47
N SER A 7 12.42 -4.82 9.30
CA SER A 7 13.42 -5.88 9.17
C SER A 7 13.28 -6.60 7.82
N TRP A 8 14.37 -7.24 7.36
CA TRP A 8 14.37 -8.01 6.12
C TRP A 8 13.32 -9.13 6.14
N GLU A 9 13.17 -9.81 7.27
CA GLU A 9 12.23 -10.91 7.45
C GLU A 9 10.77 -10.43 7.32
N ASN A 10 10.38 -9.40 8.06
CA ASN A 10 9.03 -8.85 8.01
C ASN A 10 8.68 -8.33 6.61
N SER A 11 9.63 -7.61 5.99
CA SER A 11 9.43 -7.09 4.65
C SER A 11 9.29 -8.21 3.61
N ARG A 12 10.00 -9.33 3.77
CA ARG A 12 9.91 -10.50 2.89
C ARG A 12 8.56 -11.19 3.05
N GLU A 13 8.05 -11.34 4.27
CA GLU A 13 6.72 -11.89 4.52
C GLU A 13 5.62 -11.04 3.87
N ILE A 14 5.69 -9.71 4.04
CA ILE A 14 4.74 -8.78 3.43
C ILE A 14 4.80 -8.89 1.90
N LEU A 15 5.99 -8.85 1.30
CA LEU A 15 6.15 -8.98 -0.15
C LEU A 15 5.62 -10.33 -0.67
N ASN A 16 5.84 -11.42 0.05
CA ASN A 16 5.29 -12.73 -0.28
C ASN A 16 3.75 -12.73 -0.22
N SER A 17 3.16 -12.07 0.78
CA SER A 17 1.71 -11.92 0.88
C SER A 17 1.14 -11.11 -0.29
N LEU A 18 1.80 -10.00 -0.66
CA LEU A 18 1.42 -9.17 -1.80
C LEU A 18 1.53 -9.93 -3.14
N LEU A 19 2.56 -10.77 -3.30
CA LEU A 19 2.69 -11.68 -4.44
C LEU A 19 1.54 -12.70 -4.49
N LYS A 20 1.25 -13.37 -3.36
CA LYS A 20 0.16 -14.36 -3.26
C LYS A 20 -1.21 -13.76 -3.64
N GLN A 21 -1.42 -12.49 -3.33
CA GLN A 21 -2.67 -11.79 -3.64
C GLN A 21 -2.72 -11.21 -5.06
N ASN A 22 -1.66 -11.39 -5.86
CA ASN A 22 -1.49 -10.82 -7.19
C ASN A 22 -1.58 -9.28 -7.18
N LEU A 23 -1.06 -8.64 -6.14
CA LEU A 23 -0.99 -7.17 -6.05
C LEU A 23 0.33 -6.65 -6.62
N VAL A 24 1.37 -7.47 -6.49
CA VAL A 24 2.72 -7.21 -6.97
C VAL A 24 3.17 -8.42 -7.77
N SER A 25 3.98 -8.21 -8.80
CA SER A 25 4.66 -9.23 -9.58
C SER A 25 6.17 -9.17 -9.35
N VAL A 26 6.86 -10.29 -9.54
CA VAL A 26 8.32 -10.35 -9.46
C VAL A 26 8.89 -10.60 -10.86
N ILE A 27 9.92 -9.85 -11.20
CA ILE A 27 10.75 -10.05 -12.39
C ILE A 27 12.20 -10.16 -11.97
N GLU A 28 12.97 -11.01 -12.63
CA GLU A 28 14.42 -11.09 -12.47
C GLU A 28 15.08 -10.31 -13.61
N GLU A 29 15.75 -9.21 -13.28
CA GLU A 29 16.60 -8.48 -14.22
C GLU A 29 18.02 -8.43 -13.66
N ASN A 30 19.02 -8.79 -14.47
CA ASN A 30 20.44 -8.72 -14.10
C ASN A 30 20.77 -9.42 -12.77
N GLY A 31 20.15 -10.57 -12.52
CA GLY A 31 20.34 -11.35 -11.29
C GLY A 31 19.71 -10.72 -10.03
N ARG A 32 18.89 -9.67 -10.19
CA ARG A 32 18.18 -8.99 -9.09
C ARG A 32 16.68 -9.19 -9.22
N ARG A 33 16.04 -9.48 -8.09
CA ARG A 33 14.58 -9.54 -8.00
C ARG A 33 14.00 -8.13 -7.88
N LEU A 34 13.22 -7.75 -8.87
CA LEU A 34 12.48 -6.49 -8.92
C LEU A 34 10.99 -6.79 -8.74
N TYR A 35 10.37 -6.03 -7.86
CA TYR A 35 8.95 -6.14 -7.58
C TYR A 35 8.22 -5.00 -8.31
N LYS A 36 7.26 -5.34 -9.17
CA LYS A 36 6.46 -4.38 -9.93
C LYS A 36 5.00 -4.45 -9.51
N LEU A 37 4.33 -3.30 -9.53
CA LEU A 37 2.90 -3.25 -9.24
C LEU A 37 2.13 -3.93 -10.39
N THR A 38 1.13 -4.73 -10.04
CA THR A 38 0.15 -5.26 -11.02
C THR A 38 -0.98 -4.26 -11.24
N GLU A 39 -1.82 -4.50 -12.25
CA GLU A 39 -3.02 -3.68 -12.45
C GLU A 39 -3.98 -3.76 -11.26
N LYS A 40 -4.23 -4.98 -10.75
CA LYS A 40 -5.01 -5.19 -9.53
C LYS A 40 -4.42 -4.43 -8.33
N GLY A 41 -3.10 -4.42 -8.20
CA GLY A 41 -2.40 -3.64 -7.17
C GLY A 41 -2.65 -2.14 -7.30
N ARG A 42 -2.71 -1.62 -8.53
CA ARG A 42 -3.01 -0.21 -8.81
C ARG A 42 -4.44 0.16 -8.42
N GLU A 43 -5.40 -0.67 -8.80
CA GLU A 43 -6.81 -0.49 -8.45
C GLU A 43 -6.99 -0.46 -6.92
N VAL A 44 -6.35 -1.39 -6.20
CA VAL A 44 -6.40 -1.42 -4.73
C VAL A 44 -5.84 -0.13 -4.12
N LEU A 45 -4.71 0.38 -4.63
CA LEU A 45 -4.16 1.66 -4.16
C LEU A 45 -5.11 2.83 -4.42
N GLU A 46 -5.78 2.84 -5.56
CA GLU A 46 -6.77 3.87 -5.87
C GLU A 46 -7.97 3.82 -4.92
N HIS A 47 -8.48 2.62 -4.64
CA HIS A 47 -9.53 2.42 -3.64
C HIS A 47 -9.10 2.90 -2.25
N PHE A 48 -7.89 2.56 -1.82
CA PHE A 48 -7.34 3.03 -0.55
C PHE A 48 -7.22 4.56 -0.49
N SER A 49 -6.75 5.21 -1.56
CA SER A 49 -6.63 6.66 -1.65
C SER A 49 -8.00 7.36 -1.54
N ARG A 50 -9.02 6.83 -2.22
CA ARG A 50 -10.40 7.33 -2.13
C ARG A 50 -10.94 7.17 -0.70
N ALA A 51 -10.72 6.01 -0.08
CA ALA A 51 -11.14 5.77 1.31
C ALA A 51 -10.45 6.72 2.30
N GLN A 52 -9.14 6.94 2.16
CA GLN A 52 -8.40 7.92 2.97
C GLN A 52 -8.97 9.32 2.80
N THR A 53 -9.29 9.73 1.58
CA THR A 53 -9.92 11.03 1.30
C THR A 53 -11.25 11.16 2.04
N LEU A 54 -12.09 10.12 2.02
CA LEU A 54 -13.37 10.12 2.75
C LEU A 54 -13.17 10.21 4.27
N LEU A 55 -12.18 9.50 4.81
CA LEU A 55 -11.84 9.57 6.24
C LEU A 55 -11.39 10.98 6.64
N VAL A 56 -10.50 11.60 5.86
CA VAL A 56 -10.03 12.98 6.11
C VAL A 56 -11.19 13.98 6.06
N ILE A 57 -12.10 13.83 5.10
CA ILE A 57 -13.31 14.67 5.01
C ILE A 57 -14.20 14.46 6.25
N GLY A 58 -14.40 13.21 6.67
CA GLY A 58 -15.17 12.87 7.86
C GLY A 58 -14.58 13.46 9.14
N GLU A 59 -13.26 13.40 9.31
CA GLU A 59 -12.56 14.00 10.45
C GLU A 59 -12.68 15.53 10.47
N ARG A 60 -12.57 16.19 9.32
CA ARG A 60 -12.81 17.64 9.22
C ARG A 60 -14.24 18.02 9.61
N LYS A 61 -15.23 17.22 9.19
CA LYS A 61 -16.64 17.47 9.52
C LYS A 61 -16.91 17.32 11.03
N ARG A 62 -16.30 16.34 11.69
CA ARG A 62 -16.37 16.17 13.16
C ARG A 62 -15.73 17.34 13.90
N ARG A 63 -14.58 17.83 13.43
CA ARG A 63 -13.92 19.00 14.02
C ARG A 63 -14.72 20.28 13.84
N ALA A 64 -15.42 20.47 12.72
CA ALA A 64 -16.30 21.62 12.50
C ALA A 64 -17.58 21.57 13.36
N CYS A 65 -18.10 20.38 13.68
CA CYS A 65 -19.30 20.22 14.50
C CYS A 65 -19.04 20.34 16.01
N ASN A 66 -17.81 20.08 16.47
CA ASN A 66 -17.41 20.23 17.88
C ASN A 66 -17.07 21.69 18.28
N VAL A 67 -17.31 22.67 17.40
CA VAL A 67 -17.13 24.12 17.70
C VAL A 67 -18.47 24.81 17.96
N TYR A 68 -19.55 24.05 18.14
CA TYR A 68 -20.86 24.55 18.58
C TYR A 68 -21.32 23.83 19.84
#